data_AF-A0AAD4P295-F1
#
_entry.id   AF-A0AAD4P295-F1
#
_cell.length_a   1.000
_cell.length_b   1.000
_cell.length_c   1.000
_cell.angle_alpha   90.00
_cell.angle_beta   90.00
_cell.angle_gamma   90.00
#
_symmetry.space_group_name_H-M   'P 1'
#
loop_
_entity.id
_entity.type
_entity.pdbx_description
1 polymer ?
#
loop_
_entity_poly.entity_id
_entity_poly.type
_entity_poly.pdbx_seq_one_letter_code
_entity_poly.pdbx_strand_id
1 'polypeptide(L)'
;MGSEALMAYRALLRATRKTFAGDMVMLQGSAAEVRKKFEENRHVTSSADLSRLLEEAREASHFISTTIVQAKLNDRGGYEVKPDKEHAGGTLEIPSEEILKKTSK
;
A
#
# COMPACT_ATOMS: atom_id res chain seq x y z
N MET A 1 19.93 8.06 11.87
CA MET A 1 19.48 6.92 11.03
C MET A 1 18.16 6.31 11.52
N GLY A 2 17.97 6.01 12.82
CA GLY A 2 16.70 5.45 13.31
C GLY A 2 15.44 6.33 13.13
N SER A 3 15.59 7.65 13.05
CA SER A 3 14.47 8.58 12.83
C SER A 3 13.87 8.47 11.42
N GLU A 4 14.71 8.30 10.40
CA GLU A 4 14.30 8.27 8.99
C GLU A 4 13.57 6.97 8.65
N ALA A 5 14.09 5.83 9.12
CA ALA A 5 13.42 4.54 9.02
C ALA A 5 12.04 4.56 9.70
N LEU A 6 11.92 5.18 10.88
CA LEU A 6 10.63 5.32 11.56
C LEU A 6 9.66 6.22 10.79
N MET A 7 10.15 7.29 10.16
CA MET A 7 9.34 8.16 9.31
C MET A 7 8.82 7.42 8.08
N ALA A 8 9.69 6.67 7.39
CA ALA A 8 9.32 5.84 6.24
C ALA A 8 8.30 4.77 6.61
N TYR A 9 8.50 4.06 7.73
CA TYR A 9 7.55 3.09 8.27
C TYR A 9 6.16 3.71 8.51
N ARG A 10 6.12 4.88 9.17
CA ARG A 10 4.87 5.59 9.43
C ARG A 10 4.21 6.11 8.14
N ALA A 11 4.99 6.51 7.14
CA ALA A 11 4.47 6.93 5.85
C ALA A 11 3.75 5.77 5.14
N LEU A 12 4.39 4.59 5.06
CA LEU A 12 3.79 3.37 4.52
C LEU A 12 2.48 2.99 5.22
N LEU A 13 2.46 2.94 6.56
CA LEU A 13 1.24 2.61 7.30
C LEU A 13 0.11 3.64 7.12
N ARG A 14 0.45 4.91 6.86
CA ARG A 14 -0.56 5.94 6.53
C ARG A 14 -1.09 5.77 5.11
N ALA A 15 -0.21 5.48 4.16
CA ALA A 15 -0.59 5.20 2.77
C ALA A 15 -1.56 4.02 2.71
N THR A 16 -1.22 2.88 3.32
CA THR A 16 -2.10 1.69 3.36
C THR A 16 -3.43 2.00 4.02
N ARG A 17 -3.44 2.73 5.14
CA ARG A 17 -4.68 3.12 5.82
C ARG A 17 -5.58 4.02 4.98
N LYS A 18 -5.00 4.98 4.24
CA LYS A 18 -5.75 5.87 3.35
C LYS A 18 -6.35 5.08 2.18
N THR A 19 -5.53 4.26 1.53
CA THR A 19 -5.88 3.54 0.31
C THR A 19 -6.87 2.41 0.55
N PHE A 20 -6.67 1.61 1.60
CA PHE A 20 -7.49 0.42 1.89
C PHE A 20 -8.61 0.69 2.90
N ALA A 21 -9.08 1.93 3.01
CA ALA A 21 -10.07 2.32 4.01
C ALA A 21 -11.41 1.57 3.78
N GLY A 22 -11.74 0.67 4.72
CA GLY A 22 -12.93 -0.18 4.66
C GLY A 22 -12.67 -1.61 4.20
N ASP A 23 -11.46 -1.93 3.72
CA ASP A 23 -11.02 -3.30 3.45
C ASP A 23 -10.11 -3.79 4.58
N MET A 24 -10.74 -4.42 5.58
CA MET A 24 -10.02 -4.91 6.76
C MET A 24 -9.01 -5.99 6.43
N VAL A 25 -9.26 -6.83 5.42
CA VAL A 25 -8.34 -7.90 5.02
C VAL A 25 -7.06 -7.30 4.44
N MET A 26 -7.20 -6.35 3.51
CA MET A 26 -6.05 -5.64 2.94
C MET A 26 -5.33 -4.77 3.95
N LEU A 27 -6.04 -4.11 4.88
CA LEU A 27 -5.41 -3.32 5.94
C LEU A 27 -4.53 -4.18 6.85
N GLN A 28 -5.04 -5.34 7.30
CA GLN A 28 -4.27 -6.24 8.17
C GLN A 28 -3.10 -6.88 7.41
N GLY A 29 -3.34 -7.38 6.19
CA GLY A 29 -2.31 -7.99 5.37
C GLY A 29 -1.17 -7.04 5.03
N SER A 30 -1.51 -5.83 4.55
CA SER A 30 -0.50 -4.81 4.23
C SER A 30 0.27 -4.33 5.45
N ALA A 31 -0.39 -4.11 6.59
CA ALA A 31 0.29 -3.71 7.83
C ALA A 31 1.25 -4.81 8.34
N ALA A 32 0.85 -6.08 8.23
CA ALA A 32 1.70 -7.22 8.59
C ALA A 32 2.93 -7.32 7.69
N GLU A 33 2.77 -7.17 6.37
CA GLU A 33 3.88 -7.22 5.41
C GLU A 33 4.85 -6.04 5.61
N VAL A 34 4.34 -4.83 5.81
CA VAL A 34 5.19 -3.66 6.13
C VAL A 34 5.98 -3.91 7.40
N ARG A 35 5.35 -4.42 8.47
CA ARG A 35 6.05 -4.73 9.72
C ARG A 35 7.12 -5.80 9.52
N LYS A 36 6.79 -6.87 8.81
CA LYS A 36 7.71 -7.97 8.50
C LYS A 36 8.94 -7.44 7.75
N LYS A 37 8.76 -6.64 6.71
CA LYS A 37 9.88 -6.10 5.92
C LYS A 37 10.81 -5.20 6.73
N PHE A 38 10.26 -4.36 7.62
CA PHE A 38 11.09 -3.53 8.49
C PHE A 38 11.83 -4.35 9.55
N GLU A 39 11.23 -5.43 10.06
CA GLU A 39 11.89 -6.32 11.02
C GLU A 39 12.99 -7.14 10.36
N GLU A 40 12.74 -7.70 9.16
CA GLU A 40 13.73 -8.42 8.34
C GLU A 40 14.99 -7.58 8.11
N ASN A 41 14.86 -6.27 7.94
CA ASN A 41 15.98 -5.37 7.65
C ASN A 41 16.50 -4.60 8.88
N ARG A 42 16.02 -4.90 10.09
CA ARG A 42 16.37 -4.16 11.33
C ARG A 42 17.86 -4.14 11.66
N HIS A 43 18.59 -5.14 11.18
CA HIS A 43 20.02 -5.33 11.44
C HIS A 43 20.93 -4.70 10.38
N VAL A 44 20.37 -4.10 9.33
CA VAL A 44 21.15 -3.44 8.26
C VAL A 44 21.80 -2.17 8.80
N THR A 45 23.13 -2.08 8.70
CA THR A 45 23.92 -0.92 9.17
C THR A 45 24.73 -0.25 8.07
N SER A 46 24.87 -0.89 6.91
CA SER A 46 25.52 -0.34 5.73
C SER A 46 24.76 0.90 5.24
N SER A 47 25.46 2.02 5.06
CA SER A 47 24.85 3.29 4.65
C SER A 47 24.19 3.18 3.27
N ALA A 48 24.84 2.48 2.33
CA ALA A 48 24.31 2.27 0.99
C ALA A 48 23.01 1.46 1.00
N ASP A 49 22.98 0.37 1.78
CA ASP A 49 21.80 -0.48 1.89
C ASP A 49 20.66 0.22 2.62
N LEU A 50 20.96 0.99 3.67
CA LEU A 50 19.97 1.81 4.36
C LEU A 50 19.34 2.85 3.41
N SER A 51 20.15 3.58 2.64
CA SER A 51 19.63 4.55 1.68
C SER A 51 18.74 3.90 0.62
N ARG A 52 19.15 2.75 0.07
CA ARG A 52 18.34 2.00 -0.90
C ARG A 52 17.00 1.57 -0.31
N LEU A 53 17.01 0.94 0.86
CA LEU A 53 15.78 0.45 1.52
C LEU A 53 14.83 1.59 1.91
N LEU A 54 15.37 2.75 2.31
CA LEU A 54 14.57 3.93 2.60
C LEU A 54 13.93 4.50 1.34
N GLU A 55 14.63 4.47 0.21
CA GLU A 55 14.08 4.92 -1.07
C GLU A 55 12.98 3.97 -1.55
N GLU A 56 13.19 2.65 -1.49
CA GLU A 56 12.16 1.65 -1.78
C GLU A 56 10.91 1.85 -0.92
N ALA A 57 11.07 2.17 0.37
CA ALA A 57 9.94 2.45 1.26
C ALA A 57 9.19 3.73 0.87
N ARG A 58 9.89 4.76 0.36
CA ARG A 58 9.28 6.01 -0.14
C ARG A 58 8.51 5.76 -1.43
N GLU A 59 9.13 5.05 -2.38
CA GLU A 59 8.49 4.68 -3.65
C GLU A 59 7.24 3.86 -3.40
N ALA A 60 7.30 2.85 -2.52
CA ALA A 60 6.13 2.06 -2.13
C ALA A 60 5.03 2.91 -1.50
N SER A 61 5.37 3.83 -0.60
CA SER A 61 4.40 4.75 0.00
C SER A 61 3.74 5.66 -1.05
N HIS A 62 4.51 6.13 -2.02
CA HIS A 62 3.99 6.96 -3.10
C HIS A 62 3.05 6.15 -3.99
N PHE A 63 3.51 4.99 -4.48
CA PHE A 63 2.74 4.09 -5.32
C PHE A 63 1.38 3.71 -4.71
N ILE A 64 1.37 3.29 -3.44
CA ILE A 64 0.12 2.93 -2.75
C ILE A 64 -0.85 4.12 -2.68
N SER A 65 -0.33 5.34 -2.53
CA SER A 65 -1.16 6.53 -2.35
C SER A 65 -1.67 7.11 -3.67
N THR A 66 -0.98 6.89 -4.79
CA THR A 66 -1.27 7.55 -6.07
C THR A 66 -1.74 6.61 -7.17
N THR A 67 -1.46 5.32 -7.06
CA THR A 67 -1.74 4.34 -8.13
C THR A 67 -2.92 3.44 -7.79
N ILE A 68 -3.16 3.16 -6.50
CA ILE A 68 -4.20 2.24 -6.07
C ILE A 68 -5.49 3.00 -5.74
N VAL A 69 -6.56 2.72 -6.48
CA VAL A 69 -7.92 3.21 -6.18
C VAL A 69 -8.78 2.04 -5.74
N GLN A 70 -9.28 2.07 -4.51
CA GLN A 70 -10.17 1.03 -4.01
C GLN A 70 -11.60 1.22 -4.52
N ALA A 71 -12.14 0.19 -5.17
CA ALA A 71 -13.55 0.15 -5.53
C ALA A 71 -14.41 -0.08 -4.29
N LYS A 72 -15.52 0.65 -4.18
CA LYS A 72 -16.46 0.54 -3.05
C LYS A 72 -17.81 0.00 -3.53
N LEU A 73 -18.36 -0.95 -2.79
CA LEU A 73 -19.72 -1.46 -3.03
C LEU A 73 -20.72 -0.33 -2.78
N ASN A 74 -21.59 -0.06 -3.75
CA ASN A 74 -22.68 0.90 -3.65
C ASN A 74 -23.99 0.21 -3.23
N ASP A 75 -24.99 1.00 -2.85
CA ASP A 75 -26.30 0.50 -2.38
C ASP A 75 -27.09 -0.26 -3.46
N ARG A 76 -26.66 -0.17 -4.73
CA ARG A 76 -27.27 -0.85 -5.88
C ARG A 76 -26.63 -2.21 -6.17
N GLY A 77 -25.64 -2.63 -5.37
CA GLY A 77 -24.92 -3.90 -5.54
C GLY A 77 -23.79 -3.87 -6.57
N GLY A 78 -23.43 -2.69 -7.10
CA GLY A 78 -22.30 -2.49 -7.99
C GLY A 78 -21.08 -1.91 -7.28
N TYR A 79 -19.91 -1.97 -7.89
CA TYR A 79 -18.69 -1.34 -7.35
C TYR A 79 -18.41 -0.01 -8.07
N GLU A 80 -18.12 1.03 -7.30
CA GLU A 80 -17.75 2.36 -7.81
C GLU A 80 -16.31 2.71 -7.43
N VAL A 81 -15.56 3.28 -8.38
CA VAL A 81 -14.25 3.87 -8.16
C VAL A 81 -14.32 5.39 -8.28
N LYS A 82 -13.69 6.11 -7.37
CA LYS A 82 -13.59 7.58 -7.42
C LYS A 82 -12.11 7.99 -7.43
N PRO A 83 -11.48 8.07 -8.61
CA PRO A 83 -10.11 8.54 -8.72
C PRO A 83 -10.03 10.05 -8.39
N ASP A 84 -9.16 10.41 -7.46
CA ASP A 84 -8.80 11.81 -7.17
C ASP A 84 -7.74 12.34 -8.14
N LYS A 85 -7.46 13.65 -8.09
CA LYS A 85 -6.41 14.33 -8.89
C LYS A 85 -5.04 13.65 -8.82
N GLU A 86 -4.72 13.01 -7.69
CA GLU A 86 -3.48 12.27 -7.47
C GLU A 86 -3.34 11.02 -8.38
N HIS A 87 -4.43 10.57 -9.02
CA HIS A 87 -4.48 9.41 -9.93
C HIS A 87 -4.60 9.83 -11.41
N ALA A 88 -4.56 11.14 -11.70
CA ALA A 88 -4.72 11.64 -13.06
C ALA A 88 -3.58 11.16 -13.97
N GLY A 89 -3.94 10.59 -15.13
CA GLY A 89 -2.97 10.08 -16.11
C GLY A 89 -2.52 8.62 -15.90
N GLY A 90 -3.03 7.94 -14.87
CA GLY A 90 -2.80 6.51 -14.65
C GLY A 90 -3.67 5.60 -15.54
N THR A 91 -3.17 4.40 -15.85
CA THR A 91 -3.96 3.34 -16.49
C THR A 91 -4.73 2.56 -15.44
N LEU A 92 -6.03 2.36 -15.65
CA LEU A 92 -6.86 1.52 -14.78
C LEU A 92 -6.69 0.06 -15.20
N GLU A 93 -5.94 -0.72 -14.42
CA GLU A 93 -5.91 -2.17 -14.55
C GLU A 93 -6.98 -2.79 -13.66
N ILE A 94 -7.92 -3.51 -14.26
CA ILE A 94 -8.96 -4.25 -13.54
C ILE A 94 -8.49 -5.71 -13.45
N PRO A 95 -8.18 -6.23 -12.24
CA PRO A 95 -7.83 -7.64 -12.07
C PRO A 95 -8.98 -8.53 -12.55
N SER A 96 -8.69 -9.57 -13.33
CA SER A 96 -9.69 -10.49 -13.85
C SER A 96 -10.47 -11.21 -12.72
N GLU A 97 -11.74 -11.54 -12.96
CA GLU A 97 -12.66 -12.14 -11.97
C GLU A 97 -12.14 -13.43 -11.30
N GLU A 98 -11.21 -14.16 -11.94
CA GLU A 98 -10.60 -15.37 -11.36
C GLU A 98 -9.80 -15.09 -10.08
N ILE A 99 -9.23 -13.89 -9.94
CA ILE A 99 -8.48 -13.50 -8.74
C ILE A 99 -9.46 -13.18 -7.59
N LEU A 100 -10.60 -12.55 -7.90
CA LEU A 100 -11.62 -12.15 -6.93
C LEU A 100 -12.39 -13.34 -6.33
N LYS A 101 -12.58 -14.43 -7.09
CA LYS A 101 -13.25 -15.63 -6.56
C LYS A 101 -12.43 -16.38 -5.49
N LYS A 102 -11.10 -16.25 -5.50
CA LYS A 102 -10.23 -16.95 -4.54
C LYS A 102 -10.22 -16.33 -3.14
N THR A 103 -10.65 -15.09 -2.99
CA THR A 103 -10.67 -14.39 -1.68
C THR A 103 -12.00 -14.52 -0.94
N SER A 104 -13.05 -15.06 -1.56
CA SER A 104 -14.38 -15.24 -0.96
C SER A 104 -14.61 -16.64 -0.37
N LYS A 105 -13.58 -17.32 0.13
CA LYS A 105 -13.73 -18.65 0.76
C LYS A 105 -13.14 -18.71 2.15
#